data_AF-A0A3B9FLP1-F1
#
_entry.id   AF-A0A3B9FLP1-F1
#
_cell.length_a   1.000
_cell.length_b   1.000
_cell.length_c   1.000
_cell.angle_alpha   90.00
_cell.angle_beta   90.00
_cell.angle_gamma   90.00
#
_symmetry.space_group_name_H-M   'P 1'
#
loop_
_entity.id
_entity.type
_entity.pdbx_description
1 polymer ?
#
loop_
_entity_poly.entity_id
_entity_poly.type
_entity_poly.pdbx_seq_one_letter_code
_entity_poly.pdbx_strand_id
1 'polypeptide(L)'
;QLIGSEKLIHDIEILLGVFIGGVTFTGSVIAFGKLRGSLSGKPLLLPARHLLNLGMVGTSIWLGSQFLNQGHDQAWLTLLIVMAISLVLGVHLIVAIGGADMPVVVSMLNSYSGWAAAAAGFMLKNDLLIITGALVGSSGAILSYIMCKAMNRSLANVIFGGFGTSSGSSPGAGSEVEGSITETTADQVAEELKEAKEVMIVPGYGMAVAQAQHVVKDITEILRAKDVNIRFAIHPVAGRLPGHMNVLLAEANVPYDIVFEMDEINDDLPEVDLLLVVGANDIVNPSALEDSSSP
;
A
#
# COMPACT_ATOMS: atom_id res chain seq x y z
N GLN A 1 36.40 -18.26 -15.91
CA GLN A 1 35.43 -17.82 -16.93
C GLN A 1 34.26 -18.79 -16.88
N LEU A 2 33.03 -18.29 -16.77
CA LEU A 2 31.84 -19.14 -16.82
C LEU A 2 31.66 -19.68 -18.24
N ILE A 3 31.26 -20.94 -18.40
CA ILE A 3 31.11 -21.60 -19.71
C ILE A 3 29.75 -22.30 -19.77
N GLY A 4 29.13 -22.32 -20.94
CA GLY A 4 27.88 -23.04 -21.17
C GLY A 4 26.73 -22.52 -20.30
N SER A 5 26.02 -23.41 -19.62
CA SER A 5 24.83 -23.09 -18.83
C SER A 5 25.11 -22.13 -17.66
N GLU A 6 26.29 -22.20 -17.03
CA GLU A 6 26.64 -21.30 -15.93
C GLU A 6 26.76 -19.85 -16.37
N LYS A 7 27.31 -19.61 -17.57
CA LYS A 7 27.39 -18.28 -18.17
C LYS A 7 25.99 -17.75 -18.46
N LEU A 8 25.15 -18.58 -19.07
CA LEU A 8 23.77 -18.23 -19.40
C LEU A 8 22.98 -17.82 -18.16
N ILE A 9 23.08 -18.60 -17.07
CA ILE A 9 22.42 -18.30 -15.80
C ILE A 9 22.89 -16.96 -15.25
N HIS A 10 24.20 -16.74 -15.19
CA HIS A 10 24.78 -15.50 -14.69
C HIS A 10 24.35 -14.26 -15.51
N ASP A 11 24.36 -14.37 -16.83
CA ASP A 11 23.96 -13.28 -17.73
C ASP A 11 22.45 -12.96 -17.59
N ILE A 12 21.60 -13.97 -17.35
CA ILE A 12 20.17 -13.78 -17.04
C ILE A 12 20.00 -13.08 -15.69
N GLU A 13 20.75 -13.48 -14.67
CA GLU A 13 20.70 -12.85 -13.34
C GLU A 13 21.07 -11.36 -13.41
N ILE A 14 22.09 -11.00 -14.19
CA ILE A 14 22.48 -9.61 -14.45
C ILE A 14 21.32 -8.83 -15.08
N LEU A 15 20.72 -9.36 -16.14
CA LEU A 15 19.61 -8.70 -16.84
C LEU A 15 18.41 -8.47 -15.91
N LEU A 16 18.02 -9.50 -15.15
CA LEU A 16 16.90 -9.41 -14.21
C LEU A 16 17.20 -8.43 -13.08
N GLY A 17 18.41 -8.48 -12.51
CA GLY A 17 18.83 -7.56 -11.45
C GLY A 17 18.79 -6.10 -11.89
N VAL A 18 19.33 -5.80 -13.08
CA VAL A 18 19.31 -4.44 -13.65
C VAL A 18 17.87 -3.97 -13.95
N PHE A 19 17.06 -4.82 -14.58
CA PHE A 19 15.69 -4.45 -14.94
C PHE A 19 14.80 -4.23 -13.72
N ILE A 20 14.78 -5.19 -12.78
CA ILE A 20 13.98 -5.09 -11.55
C ILE A 20 14.48 -3.92 -10.70
N GLY A 21 15.81 -3.78 -10.55
CA GLY A 21 16.42 -2.69 -9.80
C GLY A 21 16.07 -1.31 -10.37
N GLY A 22 16.12 -1.14 -11.69
CA GLY A 22 15.78 0.12 -12.34
C GLY A 22 14.30 0.51 -12.19
N VAL A 23 13.37 -0.44 -12.41
CA VAL A 23 11.93 -0.22 -12.18
C VAL A 23 11.67 0.14 -10.72
N THR A 24 12.31 -0.56 -9.79
CA THR A 24 12.14 -0.36 -8.35
C THR A 24 12.66 1.00 -7.90
N PHE A 25 13.83 1.39 -8.39
CA PHE A 25 14.48 2.65 -8.04
C PHE A 25 13.62 3.85 -8.44
N THR A 26 13.29 4.00 -9.73
CA THR A 26 12.49 5.15 -10.18
C THR A 26 11.05 5.07 -9.68
N GLY A 27 10.47 3.86 -9.59
CA GLY A 27 9.15 3.68 -9.00
C GLY A 27 9.09 4.20 -7.56
N SER A 28 10.11 3.90 -6.75
CA SER A 28 10.20 4.36 -5.36
C SER A 28 10.38 5.87 -5.27
N VAL A 29 11.17 6.48 -6.16
CA VAL A 29 11.34 7.93 -6.24
C VAL A 29 10.02 8.64 -6.55
N ILE A 30 9.22 8.12 -7.48
CA ILE A 30 7.90 8.69 -7.80
C ILE A 30 6.92 8.48 -6.64
N ALA A 31 6.89 7.29 -6.04
CA ALA A 31 6.04 7.01 -4.89
C ALA A 31 6.35 7.95 -3.72
N PHE A 32 7.63 8.16 -3.41
CA PHE A 32 8.10 9.14 -2.44
C PHE A 32 7.62 10.55 -2.79
N GLY A 33 7.80 10.99 -4.04
CA GLY A 33 7.38 12.32 -4.47
C GLY A 33 5.86 12.55 -4.33
N LYS A 34 5.04 11.52 -4.59
CA LYS A 34 3.58 11.56 -4.41
C LYS A 34 3.18 11.61 -2.94
N LEU A 35 3.79 10.78 -2.10
CA LEU A 35 3.49 10.75 -0.65
C LEU A 35 3.93 12.03 0.05
N ARG A 36 5.06 12.62 -0.35
CA ARG A 36 5.55 13.92 0.14
C ARG A 36 4.69 15.09 -0.34
N GLY A 37 3.89 14.92 -1.38
CA GLY A 37 3.12 15.99 -2.01
C GLY A 37 3.91 16.89 -2.95
N SER A 38 5.17 16.56 -3.26
CA SER A 38 5.96 17.26 -4.29
C SER A 38 5.52 16.90 -5.70
N LEU A 39 4.85 15.75 -5.87
CA LEU A 39 4.16 15.33 -7.09
C LEU A 39 2.67 15.21 -6.81
N SER A 40 1.84 15.48 -7.81
CA SER A 40 0.39 15.30 -7.69
C SER A 40 0.03 13.86 -7.37
N GLY A 41 -0.85 13.66 -6.39
CA GLY A 41 -1.44 12.36 -6.07
C GLY A 41 -2.48 11.88 -7.10
N LYS A 42 -2.89 12.73 -8.06
CA LYS A 42 -3.83 12.32 -9.11
C LYS A 42 -3.13 11.39 -10.11
N PRO A 43 -3.77 10.29 -10.53
CA PRO A 43 -3.20 9.39 -11.53
C PRO A 43 -3.09 10.12 -12.87
N LEU A 44 -1.91 10.11 -13.48
CA LEU A 44 -1.69 10.67 -14.81
C LEU A 44 -1.74 9.53 -15.83
N LEU A 45 -2.79 9.54 -16.64
CA LEU A 45 -3.09 8.48 -17.60
C LEU A 45 -2.67 8.92 -19.01
N LEU A 46 -1.63 8.29 -19.54
CA LEU A 46 -1.24 8.48 -20.94
C LEU A 46 -2.12 7.64 -21.88
N PRO A 47 -2.42 8.13 -23.09
CA PRO A 47 -3.07 7.34 -24.13
C PRO A 47 -2.30 6.04 -24.40
N ALA A 48 -3.01 4.92 -24.51
CA ALA A 48 -2.43 3.59 -24.79
C ALA A 48 -1.33 3.15 -23.80
N ARG A 49 -1.37 3.59 -22.53
CA ARG A 49 -0.37 3.24 -21.50
C ARG A 49 -0.05 1.74 -21.40
N HIS A 50 -1.03 0.86 -21.58
CA HIS A 50 -0.81 -0.59 -21.51
C HIS A 50 0.03 -1.08 -22.68
N LEU A 51 -0.19 -0.53 -23.87
CA LEU A 51 0.61 -0.81 -25.05
C LEU A 51 2.03 -0.25 -24.91
N LEU A 52 2.19 0.94 -24.31
CA LEU A 52 3.50 1.51 -24.00
C LEU A 52 4.27 0.63 -23.00
N ASN A 53 3.62 0.20 -21.91
CA ASN A 53 4.20 -0.71 -20.92
C ASN A 53 4.61 -2.04 -21.56
N LEU A 54 3.71 -2.66 -22.33
CA LEU A 54 3.97 -3.92 -23.02
C LEU A 54 5.10 -3.76 -24.04
N GLY A 55 5.15 -2.63 -24.77
CA GLY A 55 6.22 -2.28 -25.69
C GLY A 55 7.58 -2.15 -24.99
N MET A 56 7.64 -1.46 -23.86
CA MET A 56 8.86 -1.32 -23.05
C MET A 56 9.35 -2.67 -22.52
N VAL A 57 8.46 -3.51 -21.99
CA VAL A 57 8.80 -4.86 -21.51
C VAL A 57 9.24 -5.75 -22.67
N GLY A 58 8.49 -5.78 -23.77
CA GLY A 58 8.82 -6.57 -24.96
C GLY A 58 10.16 -6.17 -25.58
N THR A 59 10.45 -4.86 -25.63
CA THR A 59 11.73 -4.34 -26.10
C THR A 59 12.86 -4.74 -25.16
N SER A 60 12.64 -4.70 -23.84
CA SER A 60 13.63 -5.14 -22.84
C SER A 60 13.93 -6.64 -22.97
N ILE A 61 12.92 -7.48 -23.20
CA ILE A 61 13.09 -8.92 -23.44
C ILE A 61 13.86 -9.17 -24.75
N TRP A 62 13.51 -8.46 -25.83
CA TRP A 62 14.21 -8.57 -27.10
C TRP A 62 15.68 -8.16 -26.99
N LEU A 63 15.97 -7.04 -26.35
CA LEU A 63 17.35 -6.60 -26.04
C LEU A 63 18.06 -7.59 -25.12
N GLY A 64 17.38 -8.15 -24.13
CA GLY A 64 17.92 -9.22 -23.27
C GLY A 64 18.34 -10.44 -24.08
N SER A 65 17.51 -10.88 -25.04
CA SER A 65 17.90 -11.95 -25.97
C SER A 65 19.12 -11.59 -26.81
N GLN A 66 19.28 -10.33 -27.21
CA GLN A 66 20.47 -9.88 -27.92
C GLN A 66 21.71 -9.91 -27.02
N PHE A 67 21.58 -9.45 -25.78
CA PHE A 67 22.64 -9.48 -24.76
C PHE A 67 23.21 -10.88 -24.56
N LEU A 68 22.35 -11.91 -24.47
CA LEU A 68 22.78 -13.30 -24.29
C LEU A 68 23.57 -13.87 -25.47
N ASN A 69 23.41 -13.32 -26.67
CA ASN A 69 24.05 -13.80 -27.90
C ASN A 69 25.25 -12.93 -28.34
N GLN A 70 25.44 -11.75 -27.74
CA GLN A 70 26.47 -10.79 -28.11
C GLN A 70 27.84 -11.08 -27.45
N GLY A 71 28.91 -10.66 -28.11
CA GLY A 71 30.24 -10.56 -27.49
C GLY A 71 30.31 -9.43 -26.46
N HIS A 72 31.32 -9.47 -25.58
CA HIS A 72 31.44 -8.56 -24.42
C HIS A 72 31.41 -7.06 -24.81
N ASP A 73 31.93 -6.69 -25.99
CA ASP A 73 32.05 -5.29 -26.42
C ASP A 73 30.71 -4.61 -26.73
N GLN A 74 29.66 -5.37 -27.06
CA GLN A 74 28.31 -4.84 -27.34
C GLN A 74 27.35 -5.04 -26.17
N ALA A 75 27.62 -6.04 -25.32
CA ALA A 75 26.73 -6.44 -24.24
C ALA A 75 26.49 -5.30 -23.22
N TRP A 76 27.51 -4.51 -22.91
CA TRP A 76 27.38 -3.40 -21.94
C TRP A 76 26.43 -2.29 -22.43
N LEU A 77 26.44 -1.98 -23.74
CA LEU A 77 25.56 -0.96 -24.31
C LEU A 77 24.11 -1.44 -24.28
N THR A 78 23.88 -2.71 -24.64
CA THR A 78 22.57 -3.35 -24.55
C THR A 78 22.03 -3.30 -23.11
N LEU A 79 22.88 -3.58 -22.12
CA LEU A 79 22.53 -3.48 -20.71
C LEU A 79 22.14 -2.06 -20.28
N LEU A 80 22.87 -1.04 -20.74
CA LEU A 80 22.53 0.36 -20.44
C LEU A 80 21.20 0.79 -21.06
N ILE A 81 20.88 0.31 -22.25
CA ILE A 81 19.59 0.59 -22.90
C ILE A 81 18.46 -0.08 -22.11
N VAL A 82 18.63 -1.35 -21.70
CA VAL A 82 17.66 -2.05 -20.84
C VAL A 82 17.48 -1.31 -19.52
N MET A 83 18.57 -0.85 -18.90
CA MET A 83 18.52 -0.04 -17.69
C MET A 83 17.71 1.25 -17.94
N ALA A 84 18.00 2.00 -18.99
CA ALA A 84 17.25 3.23 -19.32
C ALA A 84 15.75 2.96 -19.51
N ILE A 85 15.39 1.90 -20.22
CA ILE A 85 13.99 1.49 -20.40
C ILE A 85 13.35 1.13 -19.05
N SER A 86 14.05 0.38 -18.20
CA SER A 86 13.54 -0.01 -16.88
C SER A 86 13.30 1.20 -15.97
N LEU A 87 14.18 2.20 -16.01
CA LEU A 87 14.04 3.46 -15.27
C LEU A 87 12.80 4.23 -15.74
N VAL A 88 12.60 4.36 -17.06
CA VAL A 88 11.41 5.01 -17.64
C VAL A 88 10.14 4.23 -17.33
N LEU A 89 10.18 2.90 -17.40
CA LEU A 89 9.06 2.02 -17.08
C LEU A 89 8.63 2.18 -15.61
N GLY A 90 9.59 2.24 -14.68
CA GLY A 90 9.29 2.48 -13.26
C GLY A 90 8.59 3.82 -13.03
N VAL A 91 9.04 4.89 -13.69
CA VAL A 91 8.33 6.18 -13.65
C VAL A 91 6.92 6.04 -14.21
N HIS A 92 6.80 5.49 -15.41
CA HIS A 92 5.53 5.40 -16.14
C HIS A 92 4.47 4.56 -15.40
N LEU A 93 4.87 3.44 -14.78
CA LEU A 93 3.97 2.61 -13.98
C LEU A 93 3.43 3.35 -12.76
N ILE A 94 4.31 3.98 -11.96
CA ILE A 94 3.90 4.57 -10.67
C ILE A 94 3.18 5.91 -10.86
N VAL A 95 3.52 6.68 -11.90
CA VAL A 95 2.82 7.94 -12.23
C VAL A 95 1.33 7.69 -12.53
N ALA A 96 0.97 6.53 -13.09
CA ALA A 96 -0.41 6.17 -13.44
C ALA A 96 -1.26 5.72 -12.24
N ILE A 97 -0.68 5.48 -11.06
CA ILE A 97 -1.40 5.01 -9.87
C ILE A 97 -1.82 6.18 -8.98
N GLY A 98 -3.00 6.12 -8.37
CA GLY A 98 -3.52 7.16 -7.48
C GLY A 98 -2.81 7.24 -6.13
N GLY A 99 -2.81 8.42 -5.51
CA GLY A 99 -2.19 8.69 -4.21
C GLY A 99 -2.71 7.81 -3.07
N ALA A 100 -3.99 7.45 -3.10
CA ALA A 100 -4.62 6.57 -2.11
C ALA A 100 -4.08 5.13 -2.16
N ASP A 101 -3.68 4.65 -3.35
CA ASP A 101 -3.16 3.30 -3.56
C ASP A 101 -1.63 3.20 -3.41
N MET A 102 -0.96 4.34 -3.19
CA MET A 102 0.49 4.39 -2.97
C MET A 102 1.00 3.45 -1.87
N PRO A 103 0.29 3.20 -0.76
CA PRO A 103 0.78 2.30 0.27
C PRO A 103 1.01 0.87 -0.26
N VAL A 104 0.10 0.37 -1.11
CA VAL A 104 0.23 -0.94 -1.77
C VAL A 104 1.43 -0.96 -2.71
N VAL A 105 1.62 0.14 -3.46
CA VAL A 105 2.77 0.31 -4.36
C VAL A 105 4.09 0.27 -3.60
N VAL A 106 4.18 0.94 -2.45
CA VAL A 106 5.39 0.93 -1.61
C VAL A 106 5.72 -0.50 -1.16
N SER A 107 4.71 -1.25 -0.68
CA SER A 107 4.90 -2.66 -0.31
C SER A 107 5.34 -3.52 -1.52
N MET A 108 4.79 -3.25 -2.70
CA MET A 108 5.14 -4.01 -3.90
C MET A 108 6.57 -3.74 -4.36
N LEU A 109 6.99 -2.47 -4.34
CA LEU A 109 8.37 -2.07 -4.66
C LEU A 109 9.35 -2.63 -3.62
N ASN A 110 8.95 -2.77 -2.36
CA ASN A 110 9.73 -3.46 -1.33
C ASN A 110 9.89 -4.97 -1.63
N SER A 111 8.87 -5.61 -2.21
CA SER A 111 9.05 -6.98 -2.71
C SER A 111 10.06 -7.03 -3.85
N TYR A 112 9.99 -6.09 -4.80
CA TYR A 112 10.91 -6.05 -5.95
C TYR A 112 12.36 -5.78 -5.53
N SER A 113 12.61 -4.93 -4.53
CA SER A 113 13.96 -4.73 -3.99
C SER A 113 14.52 -6.03 -3.37
N GLY A 114 13.67 -6.81 -2.69
CA GLY A 114 14.02 -8.14 -2.19
C GLY A 114 14.42 -9.12 -3.30
N TRP A 115 13.61 -9.23 -4.36
CA TRP A 115 13.94 -10.08 -5.51
C TRP A 115 15.19 -9.63 -6.26
N ALA A 116 15.42 -8.31 -6.39
CA ALA A 116 16.65 -7.77 -6.95
C ALA A 116 17.87 -8.10 -6.08
N ALA A 117 17.75 -8.02 -4.76
CA ALA A 117 18.81 -8.43 -3.82
C ALA A 117 19.10 -9.93 -3.90
N ALA A 118 18.07 -10.77 -4.05
CA ALA A 118 18.25 -12.20 -4.25
C ALA A 118 18.98 -12.52 -5.57
N ALA A 119 18.60 -11.85 -6.67
CA ALA A 119 19.29 -11.98 -7.96
C ALA A 119 20.76 -11.56 -7.87
N ALA A 120 21.06 -10.45 -7.19
CA ALA A 120 22.43 -10.03 -6.90
C ALA A 120 23.17 -11.06 -6.03
N GLY A 121 22.48 -11.70 -5.09
CA GLY A 121 23.00 -12.80 -4.28
C GLY A 121 23.42 -13.99 -5.12
N PHE A 122 22.62 -14.41 -6.10
CA PHE A 122 23.01 -15.47 -7.04
C PHE A 122 24.23 -15.07 -7.88
N MET A 123 24.26 -13.85 -8.44
CA MET A 123 25.41 -13.35 -9.21
C MET A 123 26.72 -13.36 -8.41
N LEU A 124 26.65 -12.99 -7.14
CA LEU A 124 27.80 -12.88 -6.23
C LEU A 124 28.10 -14.18 -5.49
N LYS A 125 27.30 -15.24 -5.69
CA LYS A 125 27.36 -16.49 -4.93
C LYS A 125 27.34 -16.25 -3.41
N ASN A 126 26.43 -15.38 -2.98
CA ASN A 126 26.30 -14.95 -1.59
C ASN A 126 24.96 -15.40 -1.00
N ASP A 127 25.01 -16.47 -0.20
CA ASP A 127 23.83 -17.06 0.44
C ASP A 127 23.08 -16.08 1.34
N LEU A 128 23.79 -15.17 2.02
CA LEU A 128 23.15 -14.17 2.87
C LEU A 128 22.25 -13.24 2.04
N LEU A 129 22.72 -12.76 0.89
CA LEU A 129 21.93 -11.91 0.00
C LEU A 129 20.75 -12.67 -0.61
N ILE A 130 20.93 -13.95 -0.94
CA ILE A 130 19.85 -14.80 -1.45
C ILE A 130 18.76 -14.96 -0.39
N ILE A 131 19.14 -15.36 0.83
CA ILE A 131 18.19 -15.63 1.93
C ILE A 131 17.48 -14.33 2.35
N THR A 132 18.23 -13.25 2.58
CA THR A 132 17.64 -11.96 3.00
C THR A 132 16.78 -11.35 1.90
N GLY A 133 17.22 -11.41 0.64
CA GLY A 133 16.45 -10.95 -0.52
C GLY A 133 15.13 -11.71 -0.68
N ALA A 134 15.16 -13.04 -0.59
CA ALA A 134 13.95 -13.86 -0.67
C ALA A 134 12.98 -13.61 0.50
N LEU A 135 13.50 -13.40 1.72
CA LEU A 135 12.69 -13.06 2.90
C LEU A 135 11.99 -11.71 2.72
N VAL A 136 12.72 -10.67 2.28
CA VAL A 136 12.15 -9.35 2.01
C VAL A 136 11.16 -9.40 0.84
N GLY A 137 11.51 -10.13 -0.22
CA GLY A 137 10.69 -10.30 -1.42
C GLY A 137 9.34 -10.94 -1.11
N SER A 138 9.35 -12.06 -0.38
CA SER A 138 8.14 -12.76 0.04
C SER A 138 7.29 -11.95 1.02
N SER A 139 7.92 -11.32 2.02
CA SER A 139 7.22 -10.46 3.00
C SER A 139 6.48 -9.31 2.31
N GLY A 140 7.16 -8.58 1.40
CA GLY A 140 6.53 -7.49 0.65
C GLY A 140 5.36 -7.96 -0.22
N ALA A 141 5.46 -9.15 -0.83
CA ALA A 141 4.38 -9.70 -1.65
C ALA A 141 3.16 -10.08 -0.81
N ILE A 142 3.37 -10.73 0.34
CA ILE A 142 2.30 -11.09 1.28
C ILE A 142 1.61 -9.83 1.82
N LEU A 143 2.40 -8.82 2.22
CA LEU A 143 1.87 -7.56 2.71
C LEU A 143 1.04 -6.85 1.64
N SER A 144 1.53 -6.77 0.40
CA SER A 144 0.76 -6.22 -0.73
C SER A 144 -0.56 -6.95 -0.94
N TYR A 145 -0.57 -8.28 -0.83
CA TYR A 145 -1.80 -9.08 -0.95
C TYR A 145 -2.80 -8.78 0.18
N ILE A 146 -2.34 -8.74 1.43
CA ILE A 146 -3.20 -8.45 2.59
C ILE A 146 -3.80 -7.05 2.47
N MET A 147 -3.00 -6.05 2.07
CA MET A 147 -3.50 -4.70 1.85
C MET A 147 -4.54 -4.64 0.72
N CYS A 148 -4.27 -5.28 -0.41
CA CYS A 148 -5.22 -5.37 -1.52
C CYS A 148 -6.55 -6.00 -1.08
N LYS A 149 -6.48 -7.11 -0.34
CA LYS A 149 -7.66 -7.80 0.19
C LYS A 149 -8.45 -6.90 1.14
N ALA A 150 -7.78 -6.19 2.05
CA ALA A 150 -8.40 -5.27 2.99
C ALA A 150 -9.00 -4.01 2.32
N MET A 151 -8.54 -3.64 1.12
CA MET A 151 -9.12 -2.58 0.29
C MET A 151 -10.21 -3.09 -0.67
N ASN A 152 -10.58 -4.38 -0.61
CA ASN A 152 -11.46 -5.04 -1.57
C ASN A 152 -11.06 -4.83 -3.06
N ARG A 153 -9.75 -4.69 -3.33
CA ARG A 153 -9.22 -4.42 -4.67
C ARG A 153 -8.13 -5.41 -5.05
N SER A 154 -8.22 -5.97 -6.25
CA SER A 154 -7.18 -6.89 -6.74
C SER A 154 -5.86 -6.16 -7.00
N LEU A 155 -4.73 -6.85 -6.85
CA LEU A 155 -3.40 -6.31 -7.15
C LEU A 155 -3.29 -5.84 -8.61
N ALA A 156 -3.96 -6.54 -9.54
CA ALA A 156 -4.03 -6.14 -10.94
C ALA A 156 -4.76 -4.80 -11.12
N ASN A 157 -5.86 -4.57 -10.38
CA ASN A 157 -6.62 -3.32 -10.44
C ASN A 157 -5.81 -2.15 -9.88
N VAL A 158 -4.98 -2.38 -8.86
CA VAL A 158 -4.09 -1.37 -8.28
C VAL A 158 -2.93 -1.02 -9.23
N ILE A 159 -2.24 -2.02 -9.78
CA ILE A 159 -1.05 -1.80 -10.62
C ILE A 159 -1.41 -1.28 -12.01
N PHE A 160 -2.42 -1.88 -12.64
CA PHE A 160 -2.77 -1.54 -14.01
C PHE A 160 -3.80 -0.42 -14.08
N GLY A 161 -4.56 -0.16 -13.01
CA GLY A 161 -5.65 0.81 -12.98
C GLY A 161 -6.77 0.43 -13.95
N GLY A 162 -8.02 0.31 -13.51
CA GLY A 162 -9.16 0.26 -14.43
C GLY A 162 -9.26 -0.96 -15.37
N PHE A 163 -8.59 -2.08 -15.08
CA PHE A 163 -9.05 -3.37 -15.59
C PHE A 163 -10.30 -3.76 -14.78
N GLY A 164 -11.48 -3.37 -15.27
CA GLY A 164 -12.77 -3.65 -14.63
C GLY A 164 -13.68 -2.44 -14.47
N THR A 165 -13.18 -1.20 -14.54
CA THR A 165 -14.02 0.01 -14.49
C THR A 165 -14.51 0.46 -15.87
N SER A 166 -14.17 -0.26 -16.94
CA SER A 166 -14.76 -0.08 -18.28
C SER A 166 -16.02 -0.93 -18.49
N SER A 167 -16.43 -1.71 -17.48
CA SER A 167 -17.69 -2.47 -17.47
C SER A 167 -18.40 -2.49 -16.10
N GLY A 168 -17.85 -1.84 -15.07
CA GLY A 168 -18.63 -1.42 -13.91
C GLY A 168 -19.52 -0.26 -14.33
N SER A 169 -20.82 -0.42 -14.11
CA SER A 169 -21.90 0.53 -14.31
C SER A 169 -21.45 2.00 -14.24
N SER A 170 -22.00 2.87 -15.11
CA SER A 170 -22.12 4.30 -14.79
C SER A 170 -22.35 4.45 -13.30
N PRO A 171 -21.73 5.40 -12.58
CA PRO A 171 -22.08 5.64 -11.19
C PRO A 171 -23.60 5.70 -11.17
N GLY A 172 -24.22 4.66 -10.61
CA GLY A 172 -25.64 4.70 -10.33
C GLY A 172 -25.80 6.00 -9.57
N ALA A 173 -26.85 6.77 -9.86
CA ALA A 173 -27.21 7.86 -8.97
C ALA A 173 -27.10 7.28 -7.56
N GLY A 174 -26.07 7.69 -6.82
CA GLY A 174 -25.78 7.09 -5.52
C GLY A 174 -27.09 7.14 -4.77
N SER A 175 -27.50 6.02 -4.19
CA SER A 175 -28.73 5.94 -3.39
C SER A 175 -28.85 7.24 -2.62
N GLU A 176 -29.94 7.99 -2.87
CA GLU A 176 -30.11 9.32 -2.29
C GLU A 176 -29.84 9.20 -0.80
N VAL A 177 -29.00 10.09 -0.25
CA VAL A 177 -28.65 10.04 1.18
C VAL A 177 -29.95 10.16 1.96
N GLU A 178 -30.42 9.03 2.49
CA GLU A 178 -31.65 8.97 3.27
C GLU A 178 -31.35 9.46 4.69
N GLY A 179 -32.21 10.36 5.19
CA GLY A 179 -32.10 10.93 6.53
C GLY A 179 -31.49 12.34 6.58
N SER A 180 -31.35 12.86 7.79
CA SER A 180 -30.77 14.16 8.08
C SER A 180 -29.55 14.02 8.99
N ILE A 181 -28.50 14.79 8.71
CA ILE A 181 -27.32 14.84 9.57
C ILE A 181 -27.73 15.44 10.92
N THR A 182 -27.46 14.70 12.00
CA THR A 182 -27.62 15.20 13.37
C THR A 182 -26.29 15.73 13.84
N GLU A 183 -26.19 17.06 13.98
CA GLU A 183 -25.00 17.72 14.51
C GLU A 183 -25.03 17.71 16.05
N THR A 184 -23.88 17.50 16.67
CA THR A 184 -23.69 17.50 18.13
C THR A 184 -22.51 18.42 18.50
N THR A 185 -22.38 18.78 19.77
CA THR A 185 -21.26 19.59 20.26
C THR A 185 -20.23 18.75 21.02
N ALA A 186 -19.00 19.26 21.13
CA ALA A 186 -17.94 18.58 21.90
C ALA A 186 -18.34 18.38 23.38
N ASP A 187 -19.10 19.31 23.95
CA ASP A 187 -19.57 19.21 25.33
C ASP A 187 -20.58 18.06 25.49
N GLN A 188 -21.50 17.91 24.54
CA GLN A 188 -22.48 16.81 24.53
C GLN A 188 -21.79 15.46 24.37
N VAL A 189 -20.86 15.33 23.42
CA VAL A 189 -20.07 14.09 23.25
C VAL A 189 -19.28 13.77 24.52
N ALA A 190 -18.76 14.77 25.22
CA ALA A 190 -18.05 14.56 26.48
C ALA A 190 -18.97 14.13 27.64
N GLU A 191 -20.26 14.46 27.60
CA GLU A 191 -21.26 13.94 28.55
C GLU A 191 -21.61 12.49 28.20
N GLU A 192 -21.92 12.20 26.93
CA GLU A 192 -22.22 10.84 26.45
C GLU A 192 -21.07 9.86 26.76
N LEU A 193 -19.82 10.27 26.50
CA LEU A 193 -18.63 9.47 26.81
C LEU A 193 -18.46 9.17 28.31
N LYS A 194 -18.96 10.03 29.21
CA LYS A 194 -18.90 9.79 30.67
C LYS A 194 -20.01 8.86 31.16
N GLU A 195 -21.11 8.78 30.43
CA GLU A 195 -22.25 7.93 30.77
C GLU A 195 -22.13 6.52 30.18
N ALA A 196 -21.42 6.38 29.07
CA ALA A 196 -21.09 5.10 28.46
C ALA A 196 -20.20 4.22 29.38
N LYS A 197 -20.42 2.91 29.35
CA LYS A 197 -19.55 1.93 30.02
C LYS A 197 -18.57 1.31 29.05
N GLU A 198 -19.01 1.11 27.81
CA GLU A 198 -18.24 0.51 26.73
C GLU A 198 -18.09 1.50 25.58
N VAL A 199 -16.87 1.99 25.36
CA VAL A 199 -16.55 2.96 24.31
C VAL A 199 -15.52 2.37 23.35
N MET A 200 -15.79 2.48 22.06
CA MET A 200 -14.88 2.03 21.02
C MET A 200 -14.43 3.20 20.16
N ILE A 201 -13.13 3.35 19.96
CA ILE A 201 -12.53 4.40 19.15
C ILE A 201 -12.05 3.82 17.83
N VAL A 202 -12.50 4.40 16.71
CA VAL A 202 -12.07 4.03 15.35
C VAL A 202 -11.21 5.15 14.78
N PRO A 203 -9.87 5.08 14.91
CA PRO A 203 -8.98 6.10 14.38
C PRO A 203 -8.79 5.96 12.87
N GLY A 204 -8.75 7.10 12.17
CA GLY A 204 -8.44 7.17 10.75
C GLY A 204 -7.31 8.14 10.43
N TYR A 205 -7.02 8.29 9.14
CA TYR A 205 -5.92 9.15 8.66
C TYR A 205 -6.08 10.62 9.07
N GLY A 206 -7.32 11.11 9.25
CA GLY A 206 -7.57 12.48 9.71
C GLY A 206 -6.99 12.75 11.11
N MET A 207 -7.01 11.76 12.01
CA MET A 207 -6.39 11.85 13.33
C MET A 207 -4.87 12.07 13.22
N ALA A 208 -4.21 11.33 12.32
CA ALA A 208 -2.78 11.45 12.08
C ALA A 208 -2.40 12.80 11.47
N VAL A 209 -3.17 13.30 10.51
CA VAL A 209 -2.93 14.61 9.88
C VAL A 209 -3.09 15.74 10.89
N ALA A 210 -4.06 15.63 11.79
CA ALA A 210 -4.29 16.60 12.86
C ALA A 210 -3.32 16.47 14.04
N GLN A 211 -2.47 15.43 14.07
CA GLN A 211 -1.59 15.10 15.20
C GLN A 211 -2.36 14.93 16.52
N ALA A 212 -3.56 14.34 16.44
CA ALA A 212 -4.48 14.23 17.56
C ALA A 212 -4.26 12.98 18.43
N GLN A 213 -3.29 12.12 18.11
CA GLN A 213 -3.05 10.84 18.81
C GLN A 213 -2.82 11.02 20.32
N HIS A 214 -2.11 12.07 20.73
CA HIS A 214 -1.87 12.36 22.15
C HIS A 214 -3.14 12.81 22.86
N VAL A 215 -4.00 13.59 22.19
CA VAL A 215 -5.28 14.04 22.74
C VAL A 215 -6.24 12.87 22.92
N VAL A 216 -6.30 11.96 21.95
CA VAL A 216 -7.11 10.74 22.05
C VAL A 216 -6.62 9.83 23.18
N LYS A 217 -5.31 9.76 23.39
CA LYS A 217 -4.71 9.06 24.53
C LYS A 217 -5.09 9.72 25.87
N ASP A 218 -5.06 11.05 25.98
CA ASP A 218 -5.45 11.76 27.19
C ASP A 218 -6.94 11.54 27.51
N ILE A 219 -7.81 11.56 26.50
CA ILE A 219 -9.24 11.21 26.63
C ILE A 219 -9.39 9.78 27.15
N THR A 220 -8.63 8.84 26.59
CA THR A 220 -8.64 7.43 27.00
C THR A 220 -8.25 7.26 28.47
N GLU A 221 -7.20 7.94 28.93
CA GLU A 221 -6.77 7.87 30.33
C GLU A 221 -7.81 8.47 31.29
N ILE A 222 -8.41 9.60 30.93
CA ILE A 222 -9.44 10.27 31.76
C ILE A 222 -10.67 9.37 31.93
N LEU A 223 -11.10 8.71 30.86
CA LEU A 223 -12.27 7.84 30.87
C LEU A 223 -11.98 6.50 31.56
N ARG A 224 -10.80 5.89 31.35
CA ARG A 224 -10.36 4.71 32.11
C ARG A 224 -10.27 4.98 33.62
N ALA A 225 -9.84 6.18 34.02
CA ALA A 225 -9.84 6.58 35.43
C ALA A 225 -11.24 6.68 36.05
N LYS A 226 -12.29 6.71 35.21
CA LYS A 226 -13.71 6.69 35.59
C LYS A 226 -14.34 5.30 35.43
N ASP A 227 -13.53 4.26 35.24
CA ASP A 227 -13.98 2.87 35.06
C ASP A 227 -14.79 2.62 33.78
N VAL A 228 -14.59 3.48 32.76
CA VAL A 228 -15.11 3.26 31.40
C VAL A 228 -14.16 2.33 30.66
N ASN A 229 -14.68 1.26 30.06
CA ASN A 229 -13.91 0.38 29.20
C ASN A 229 -13.74 1.03 27.83
N ILE A 230 -12.49 1.27 27.43
CA ILE A 230 -12.14 1.86 26.14
C ILE A 230 -11.29 0.91 25.35
N ARG A 231 -11.70 0.67 24.11
CA ARG A 231 -10.98 -0.16 23.15
C ARG A 231 -10.81 0.58 21.83
N PHE A 232 -9.71 0.32 21.13
CA PHE A 232 -9.43 0.83 19.80
C PHE A 232 -9.68 -0.27 18.78
N ALA A 233 -10.44 0.04 17.74
CA ALA A 233 -10.66 -0.85 16.60
C ALA A 233 -9.86 -0.33 15.40
N ILE A 234 -8.83 -1.07 15.01
CA ILE A 234 -7.94 -0.67 13.92
C ILE A 234 -8.34 -1.40 12.64
N HIS A 235 -8.74 -0.62 11.63
CA HIS A 235 -8.92 -1.15 10.29
C HIS A 235 -7.55 -1.39 9.64
N PRO A 236 -7.28 -2.53 8.97
CA PRO A 236 -5.97 -2.88 8.44
C PRO A 236 -5.36 -1.86 7.45
N VAL A 237 -6.22 -1.07 6.79
CA VAL A 237 -5.82 -0.03 5.82
C VAL A 237 -6.05 1.39 6.33
N ALA A 238 -6.26 1.56 7.65
CA ALA A 238 -6.35 2.88 8.26
C ALA A 238 -5.01 3.62 8.14
N GLY A 239 -5.03 4.73 7.39
CA GLY A 239 -3.85 5.60 7.21
C GLY A 239 -3.24 5.53 5.81
N ARG A 240 -1.93 5.79 5.74
CA ARG A 240 -1.14 5.79 4.50
C ARG A 240 -0.03 4.75 4.44
N LEU A 241 0.08 3.91 5.46
CA LEU A 241 1.05 2.81 5.52
C LEU A 241 0.41 1.65 6.27
N PRO A 242 0.82 0.39 6.03
CA PRO A 242 0.42 -0.73 6.88
C PRO A 242 0.79 -0.48 8.33
N GLY A 243 -0.16 -0.73 9.25
CA GLY A 243 0.05 -0.51 10.68
C GLY A 243 0.27 0.95 11.08
N HIS A 244 -0.10 1.92 10.22
CA HIS A 244 0.12 3.35 10.50
C HIS A 244 -0.52 3.76 11.82
N MET A 245 -1.76 3.35 12.08
CA MET A 245 -2.44 3.69 13.34
C MET A 245 -1.77 3.02 14.55
N ASN A 246 -1.37 1.74 14.44
CA ASN A 246 -0.70 1.02 15.53
C ASN A 246 0.60 1.74 15.94
N VAL A 247 1.39 2.22 14.97
CA VAL A 247 2.62 2.96 15.25
C VAL A 247 2.34 4.31 15.91
N LEU A 248 1.34 5.06 15.45
CA LEU A 248 1.00 6.36 16.05
C LEU A 248 0.42 6.25 17.45
N LEU A 249 -0.41 5.22 17.70
CA LEU A 249 -0.93 4.94 19.04
C LEU A 249 0.19 4.49 19.98
N ALA A 250 1.14 3.69 19.48
CA ALA A 250 2.34 3.34 20.23
C ALA A 250 3.22 4.55 20.54
N GLU A 251 3.41 5.47 19.59
CA GLU A 251 4.11 6.74 19.81
C GLU A 251 3.43 7.59 20.89
N ALA A 252 2.09 7.59 20.92
CA ALA A 252 1.31 8.24 21.97
C ALA A 252 1.32 7.50 23.32
N ASN A 253 1.97 6.33 23.41
CA ASN A 253 1.97 5.43 24.56
C ASN A 253 0.58 4.90 24.93
N VAL A 254 -0.27 4.62 23.95
CA VAL A 254 -1.51 3.88 24.18
C VAL A 254 -1.17 2.41 24.46
N PRO A 255 -1.68 1.82 25.56
CA PRO A 255 -1.43 0.42 25.88
C PRO A 255 -1.94 -0.53 24.78
N TYR A 256 -1.14 -1.54 24.41
CA TYR A 256 -1.50 -2.48 23.33
C TYR A 256 -2.65 -3.43 23.70
N ASP A 257 -2.92 -3.65 24.99
CA ASP A 257 -3.99 -4.52 25.48
C ASP A 257 -5.39 -3.99 25.16
N ILE A 258 -5.50 -2.71 24.81
CA ILE A 258 -6.76 -2.06 24.41
C ILE A 258 -6.80 -1.74 22.91
N VAL A 259 -5.83 -2.22 22.12
CA VAL A 259 -5.78 -1.98 20.67
C VAL A 259 -5.99 -3.30 19.94
N PHE A 260 -7.11 -3.40 19.23
CA PHE A 260 -7.55 -4.61 18.55
C PHE A 260 -7.58 -4.40 17.05
N GLU A 261 -7.27 -5.46 16.31
CA GLU A 261 -7.48 -5.50 14.87
C GLU A 261 -8.97 -5.72 14.56
N MET A 262 -9.42 -5.26 13.38
CA MET A 262 -10.83 -5.35 12.97
C MET A 262 -11.44 -6.76 13.14
N ASP A 263 -10.72 -7.81 12.76
CA ASP A 263 -11.21 -9.20 12.84
C ASP A 263 -11.37 -9.71 14.27
N GLU A 264 -10.70 -9.08 15.25
CA GLU A 264 -10.75 -9.48 16.66
C GLU A 264 -11.90 -8.83 17.41
N ILE A 265 -12.39 -7.67 16.94
CA ILE A 265 -13.27 -6.78 17.69
C ILE A 265 -14.65 -6.57 17.04
N ASN A 266 -14.81 -6.94 15.76
CA ASN A 266 -16.05 -6.73 15.02
C ASN A 266 -17.28 -7.39 15.66
N ASP A 267 -17.11 -8.57 16.26
CA ASP A 267 -18.21 -9.32 16.90
C ASP A 267 -18.72 -8.63 18.18
N ASP A 268 -17.91 -7.75 18.78
CA ASP A 268 -18.22 -7.04 20.02
C ASP A 268 -18.95 -5.70 19.77
N LEU A 269 -19.01 -5.22 18.52
CA LEU A 269 -19.65 -3.95 18.16
C LEU A 269 -21.11 -3.81 18.66
N PRO A 270 -21.96 -4.84 18.66
CA PRO A 270 -23.33 -4.75 19.19
C PRO A 270 -23.40 -4.48 20.71
N GLU A 271 -22.32 -4.74 21.44
CA GLU A 271 -22.21 -4.54 22.90
C GLU A 271 -21.61 -3.17 23.27
N VAL A 272 -21.17 -2.39 22.28
CA VAL A 272 -20.57 -1.07 22.48
C VAL A 272 -21.66 -0.01 22.69
N ASP A 273 -21.57 0.75 23.79
CA ASP A 273 -22.51 1.84 24.08
C ASP A 273 -22.27 3.05 23.16
N LEU A 274 -21.00 3.37 22.87
CA LEU A 274 -20.64 4.52 22.05
C LEU A 274 -19.42 4.25 21.14
N LEU A 275 -19.58 4.48 19.84
CA LEU A 275 -18.53 4.37 18.83
C LEU A 275 -18.03 5.76 18.42
N LEU A 276 -16.77 6.09 18.75
CA LEU A 276 -16.14 7.37 18.41
C LEU A 276 -15.24 7.22 17.18
N VAL A 277 -15.74 7.67 16.03
CA VAL A 277 -15.00 7.66 14.76
C VAL A 277 -14.16 8.94 14.62
N VAL A 278 -12.84 8.82 14.57
CA VAL A 278 -11.92 9.98 14.57
C VAL A 278 -11.13 10.05 13.27
N GLY A 279 -11.59 10.89 12.34
CA GLY A 279 -10.87 11.14 11.08
C GLY A 279 -10.84 9.94 10.13
N ALA A 280 -11.86 9.08 10.22
CA ALA A 280 -12.12 7.95 9.33
C ALA A 280 -13.42 8.19 8.55
N ASN A 281 -13.51 7.65 7.33
CA ASN A 281 -14.70 7.73 6.47
C ASN A 281 -14.89 6.41 5.72
N ASP A 282 -14.01 6.13 4.75
CA ASP A 282 -14.15 4.96 3.87
C ASP A 282 -14.14 3.62 4.64
N ILE A 283 -13.36 3.53 5.73
CA ILE A 283 -13.23 2.31 6.56
C ILE A 283 -14.43 2.05 7.47
N VAL A 284 -15.37 2.99 7.60
CA VAL A 284 -16.60 2.85 8.40
C VAL A 284 -17.86 2.97 7.53
N ASN A 285 -17.71 2.95 6.21
CA ASN A 285 -18.83 3.17 5.29
C ASN A 285 -19.68 1.89 5.13
N PRO A 286 -20.97 1.89 5.53
CA PRO A 286 -21.85 0.73 5.39
C PRO A 286 -22.14 0.35 3.94
N SER A 287 -22.01 1.29 2.98
CA SER A 287 -22.24 1.01 1.56
C SER A 287 -21.31 -0.08 1.00
N ALA A 288 -20.16 -0.34 1.65
CA ALA A 288 -19.27 -1.44 1.28
C ALA A 288 -19.91 -2.83 1.45
N LEU A 289 -20.97 -2.96 2.27
CA LEU A 289 -21.72 -4.20 2.48
C LEU A 289 -23.03 -4.22 1.70
N GLU A 290 -23.74 -3.09 1.63
CA GLU A 290 -25.12 -3.03 1.15
C GLU A 290 -25.23 -2.74 -0.35
N ASP A 291 -24.27 -2.01 -0.93
CA ASP A 291 -24.30 -1.59 -2.32
C ASP A 291 -23.19 -2.26 -3.13
N SER A 292 -23.57 -3.27 -3.91
CA SER A 292 -22.66 -3.95 -4.84
C SER A 292 -22.06 -3.04 -5.94
N SER A 293 -22.60 -1.83 -6.13
CA SER A 293 -22.08 -0.82 -7.03
C SER A 293 -21.18 0.22 -6.36
N SER A 294 -21.03 0.16 -5.02
CA SER A 294 -20.10 0.97 -4.25
C SER A 294 -18.65 0.60 -4.60
N PRO A 295 -17.75 1.58 -4.82
CA PRO A 295 -16.38 1.35 -5.28
C PRO A 295 -15.44 0.75 -4.22
#